data_AF-A0A644ZVN7-F1
#
_entry.id   AF-A0A644ZVN7-F1
#
_cell.length_a   1.000
_cell.length_b   1.000
_cell.length_c   1.000
_cell.angle_alpha   90.00
_cell.angle_beta   90.00
_cell.angle_gamma   90.00
#
_symmetry.space_group_name_H-M   'P 1'
#
loop_
_entity.id
_entity.type
_entity.pdbx_description
1 polymer ?
#
loop_
_entity_poly.entity_id
_entity_poly.type
_entity_poly.pdbx_seq_one_letter_code
_entity_poly.pdbx_strand_id
1 'polypeptide(L)' 'MDLTTILMGVQVVLAIALVGSIMPQDTKSAVPSQFGGEGNQSYFKPKGKEAFLGRVTKISAVLFFLNALAMLLIK' A
#
# COMPACT_ATOMS: atom_id res chain seq x y z
N MET A 1 0.53 26.84 15.47
CA MET A 1 -0.14 25.78 14.68
C MET A 1 -0.58 24.72 15.67
N ASP A 2 -1.87 24.40 15.69
CA ASP A 2 -2.40 23.41 16.61
C ASP A 2 -1.99 22.00 16.16
N LEU A 3 -1.82 21.10 17.14
CA LEU A 3 -1.44 19.71 16.88
C LEU A 3 -2.39 19.04 15.88
N THR A 4 -3.68 19.33 15.98
CA THR A 4 -4.72 18.88 15.04
C THR A 4 -4.48 19.34 13.60
N THR A 5 -4.06 20.59 13.38
CA THR A 5 -3.72 21.11 12.05
C THR A 5 -2.53 20.37 11.44
N ILE A 6 -1.52 20.07 12.26
CA ILE A 6 -0.33 19.32 11.83
C ILE A 6 -0.70 17.90 11.44
N LEU A 7 -1.44 17.19 12.30
CA LEU A 7 -1.91 15.83 12.02
C LEU A 7 -2.80 15.77 10.77
N MET A 8 -3.60 16.82 10.53
CA MET A 8 -4.44 16.92 9.34
C MET A 8 -3.60 17.08 8.08
N GLY A 9 -2.56 17.93 8.12
CA GLY A 9 -1.61 18.07 7.02
C GLY A 9 -0.90 16.75 6.70
N VAL A 10 -0.42 16.05 7.73
CA VAL A 10 0.22 14.73 7.58
C VAL A 10 -0.75 13.71 6.96
N GLN A 11 -2.02 13.70 7.39
CA GLN A 11 -3.04 12.80 6.86
C GLN A 11 -3.26 13.01 5.36
N VAL A 12 -3.34 14.26 4.92
CA VAL A 12 -3.54 14.60 3.50
C VAL A 12 -2.34 14.16 2.66
N VAL A 13 -1.12 14.40 3.13
CA VAL A 13 0.11 13.98 2.44
C VAL A 13 0.18 12.45 2.30
N LEU A 14 -0.13 11.73 3.39
CA LEU A 14 -0.16 10.26 3.38
C LEU A 14 -1.25 9.71 2.45
N ALA A 15 -2.42 10.36 2.39
CA ALA A 15 -3.49 9.99 1.48
C ALA A 15 -3.05 10.11 0.01
N ILE A 16 -2.41 11.22 -0.36
CA ILE A 16 -1.91 11.43 -1.73
C ILE A 16 -0.84 10.38 -2.08
N ALA A 17 0.09 10.12 -1.16
CA ALA A 17 1.12 9.10 -1.35
C ALA A 17 0.53 7.70 -1.54
N LEU A 18 -0.52 7.36 -0.77
CA LEU A 18 -1.24 6.09 -0.92
C LEU A 18 -1.95 5.98 -2.26
N VAL A 19 -2.73 6.98 -2.66
CA VAL A 19 -3.45 6.97 -3.93
C VAL A 19 -2.46 6.86 -5.10
N GLY A 20 -1.39 7.65 -5.08
CA GLY A 20 -0.35 7.61 -6.10
C GLY A 20 0.43 6.29 -6.13
N SER A 21 0.59 5.62 -4.99
CA SER A 21 1.27 4.33 -4.91
C SER A 21 0.36 3.17 -5.33
N ILE A 22 -0.92 3.18 -4.95
CA ILE A 22 -1.87 2.08 -5.21
C ILE A 22 -2.38 2.11 -6.64
N MET A 23 -2.60 3.29 -7.25
CA MET A 23 -3.17 3.40 -8.59
C MET A 23 -2.37 2.65 -9.68
N PRO A 24 -1.02 2.67 -9.71
CA PRO A 24 -0.23 1.88 -10.65
C PRO A 24 -0.10 0.40 -10.27
N GLN A 25 -0.57 0.00 -9.07
CA GLN A 25 -0.55 -1.38 -8.60
C GLN A 25 -1.82 -2.10 -9.06
N ASP A 26 -1.97 -2.29 -10.37
CA ASP A 26 -2.96 -3.23 -10.89
C ASP A 26 -2.71 -4.63 -10.29
N THR A 27 -3.78 -5.35 -10.02
CA THR A 27 -3.79 -6.73 -9.49
C THR A 27 -3.28 -7.75 -10.51
N LYS A 28 -2.09 -7.53 -11.09
CA LYS A 28 -1.40 -8.51 -11.95
C LYS A 28 -0.85 -9.72 -11.18
N SER A 29 -1.14 -9.82 -9.88
CA SER A 29 -0.71 -10.97 -9.09
C SER A 29 -1.75 -12.07 -9.12
N ALA A 30 -1.38 -13.13 -9.83
CA ALA A 30 -2.00 -14.44 -9.89
C ALA A 30 -3.27 -14.50 -10.75
N VAL A 31 -3.09 -14.55 -12.06
CA VAL A 31 -3.82 -15.57 -12.82
C VAL A 31 -3.22 -16.91 -12.35
N PRO A 32 -3.93 -17.73 -11.56
CA PRO A 32 -3.47 -19.09 -11.34
C PRO A 32 -3.57 -19.77 -12.70
N SER A 33 -2.47 -20.35 -13.19
CA SER A 33 -2.50 -21.24 -14.33
C SER A 33 -3.38 -22.46 -13.98
N GLN A 34 -4.70 -22.32 -14.12
CA GLN A 34 -5.68 -23.39 -13.92
C GLN A 34 -5.74 -24.37 -15.09
N PHE A 35 -4.87 -24.24 -16.09
CA PHE A 35 -4.76 -25.17 -17.22
C PHE A 35 -3.36 -25.79 -17.29
N GLY A 36 -3.24 -27.00 -16.73
CA GLY A 36 -2.35 -28.07 -17.20
C GLY A 36 -0.89 -28.05 -16.73
N GLY A 37 -0.54 -28.99 -15.83
CA GLY A 37 0.83 -29.53 -15.75
C GLY A 37 1.35 -29.73 -14.32
N GLU A 38 1.38 -30.98 -13.86
CA GLU A 38 2.27 -31.42 -12.79
C GLU A 38 3.72 -31.17 -13.22
N GLY A 39 4.39 -30.18 -12.60
CA GLY A 39 5.81 -29.90 -12.85
C GLY A 39 6.17 -28.45 -12.60
N ASN A 40 6.73 -28.16 -11.42
CA ASN A 40 7.29 -26.86 -11.04
C ASN A 40 6.37 -25.66 -11.30
N GLN A 41 5.37 -25.48 -10.43
CA GLN A 41 4.74 -24.18 -10.16
C GLN A 41 5.82 -23.15 -9.80
N SER A 42 6.41 -22.50 -10.82
CA SER A 42 7.22 -21.31 -10.61
C SER A 42 6.27 -20.22 -10.16
N TYR A 43 6.07 -20.14 -8.83
CA TYR A 43 5.50 -19.00 -8.15
C TYR A 43 6.34 -17.79 -8.53
N PHE A 44 5.91 -17.06 -9.57
CA PHE A 44 6.53 -15.82 -9.99
C PHE A 44 6.25 -14.78 -8.90
N LYS A 45 7.10 -14.78 -7.88
CA LYS A 45 7.16 -13.72 -6.89
C LYS A 45 7.39 -12.42 -7.69
N PRO A 46 6.56 -11.37 -7.53
CA PRO A 46 6.78 -10.13 -8.26
C PRO A 46 8.22 -9.66 -7.99
N LYS A 47 9.02 -9.54 -9.04
CA LYS A 47 10.42 -9.10 -8.95
C LYS A 47 10.53 -7.69 -9.52
N GLY A 48 11.22 -6.80 -8.79
CA GLY A 48 11.50 -5.44 -9.24
C GLY A 48 10.52 -4.39 -8.72
N LYS A 49 10.03 -3.53 -9.63
CA LYS A 49 9.30 -2.30 -9.30
C LYS A 49 7.96 -2.56 -8.61
N GLU A 50 7.25 -3.62 -8.99
CA GLU A 50 5.97 -4.00 -8.38
C GLU A 50 6.12 -4.41 -6.90
N ALA A 51 7.17 -5.16 -6.56
CA ALA A 51 7.45 -5.53 -5.16
C ALA A 51 7.90 -4.32 -4.32
N PHE A 52 8.59 -3.35 -4.93
CA PHE A 52 8.96 -2.11 -4.28
C PHE A 52 7.72 -1.24 -4.00
N LEU A 53 6.90 -0.98 -5.02
CA LEU A 53 5.62 -0.26 -4.90
C LEU A 53 4.71 -0.89 -3.85
N GLY A 54 4.58 -2.22 -3.85
CA GLY A 54 3.79 -2.93 -2.83
C GLY A 54 4.35 -2.80 -1.41
N ARG A 55 5.68 -2.73 -1.23
CA ARG A 55 6.28 -2.47 0.09
C ARG A 55 6.04 -1.03 0.54
N VAL A 56 6.19 -0.06 -0.36
CA VAL A 56 5.93 1.36 -0.08
C VAL A 56 4.47 1.56 0.33
N THR A 57 3.51 1.00 -0.42
CA THR A 57 2.08 1.06 -0.06
C THR A 57 1.82 0.49 1.32
N LYS A 58 2.40 -0.68 1.67
CA LYS A 58 2.20 -1.28 2.99
C LYS A 58 2.67 -0.36 4.11
N ILE A 59 3.86 0.24 3.96
CA ILE A 59 4.42 1.16 4.95
C ILE A 59 3.55 2.43 5.04
N SER A 60 3.21 3.04 3.90
CA SER A 60 2.35 4.22 3.85
C SER A 60 0.96 3.98 4.42
N ALA A 61 0.39 2.78 4.20
CA ALA A 61 -0.92 2.40 4.71
C ALA A 61 -0.90 2.28 6.25
N VAL A 62 0.13 1.65 6.81
CA VAL A 62 0.28 1.54 8.27
C VAL A 62 0.45 2.94 8.89
N LEU A 63 1.30 3.80 8.31
CA LEU A 63 1.50 5.16 8.81
C LEU A 63 0.22 6.01 8.73
N PHE A 64 -0.52 5.91 7.63
CA PHE A 64 -1.82 6.57 7.47
C PHE A 64 -2.82 6.11 8.54
N PHE A 65 -2.87 4.81 8.80
CA PHE A 65 -3.80 4.25 9.78
C PHE A 65 -3.44 4.68 11.21
N LEU A 66 -2.15 4.68 11.56
CA LEU A 66 -1.68 5.17 12.86
C LEU A 66 -1.97 6.67 13.03
N ASN A 67 -1.77 7.49 12.00
CA ASN A 67 -2.10 8.91 12.05
C ASN A 67 -3.62 9.14 12.16
N ALA A 68 -4.43 8.34 11.48
CA ALA A 68 -5.89 8.37 11.61
C ALA A 68 -6.35 8.02 13.03
N LEU A 69 -5.76 7.00 13.65
CA LEU A 69 -6.03 6.64 15.05
C LEU A 69 -5.62 7.74 16.01
N ALA A 70 -4.44 8.35 15.81
CA ALA A 70 -3.99 9.47 16.63
C ALA A 70 -4.97 10.67 16.52
N MET A 71 -5.46 10.98 15.31
CA MET A 71 -6.48 12.01 15.13
C MET A 71 -7.80 11.67 15.81
N LEU A 72 -8.23 10.41 15.76
CA LEU A 72 -9.46 9.94 16.41
C LEU A 72 -9.39 10.06 17.95
N LEU A 73 -8.20 9.87 18.55
CA LEU A 73 -8.04 9.97 20.00
C LEU A 73 -7.90 11.42 20.49
N ILE A 74 -7.36 12.31 19.66
CA ILE A 74 -7.13 13.72 20.01
C ILE A 74 -8.37 14.58 19.72
N LYS A 75 -9.22 14.16 18.79
CA LYS A 75 -10.46 14.85 18.40
C LYS A 75 -11.67 14.25 19.09
#